data_AF-A0AAW7AMP0-F1
#
_entry.id   AF-A0AAW7AMP0-F1
#
_cell.length_a   1.000
_cell.length_b   1.000
_cell.length_c   1.000
_cell.angle_alpha   90.00
_cell.angle_beta   90.00
_cell.angle_gamma   90.00
#
_symmetry.space_group_name_H-M   'P 1'
#
loop_
_entity.id
_entity.type
_entity.pdbx_description
1 polymer ?
#
loop_
_entity_poly.entity_id
_entity_poly.type
_entity_poly.pdbx_seq_one_letter_code
_entity_poly.pdbx_strand_id
1 'polypeptide(L)'
;ITIENLNQLSTNLDNIQKDKPITINYSNQYKKRDSSYWRDLAFGVGEGERNQALASISGYLLRRYVEPELVYGLVTAWGKSCNPPMDDSEINKTFNSILKKHMNN
;
A
#
# COMPACT_ATOMS: atom_id res chain seq x y z
N ILE A 1 -5.73 17.63 40.05
CA ILE A 1 -4.32 17.56 39.59
C ILE A 1 -3.82 18.99 39.50
N THR A 2 -2.78 19.36 40.23
CA THR A 2 -2.23 20.73 40.24
C THR A 2 -1.30 20.95 39.04
N ILE A 3 -1.05 22.22 38.70
CA ILE A 3 -0.09 22.59 37.64
C ILE A 3 1.31 22.07 37.96
N GLU A 4 1.69 22.04 39.24
CA GLU A 4 2.95 21.44 39.71
C GLU A 4 3.02 19.94 39.39
N ASN A 5 1.93 19.19 39.58
CA ASN A 5 1.89 17.77 39.25
C ASN A 5 2.04 17.53 37.74
N LEU A 6 1.48 18.41 36.91
CA LEU A 6 1.63 18.34 35.44
C LEU A 6 3.08 18.62 35.01
N ASN A 7 3.70 19.63 35.61
CA ASN A 7 5.09 19.98 35.30
C ASN A 7 6.04 18.86 35.72
N GLN A 8 5.85 18.26 36.90
CA GLN A 8 6.65 17.13 37.34
C GLN A 8 6.49 15.91 36.42
N LEU A 9 5.28 15.62 35.95
CA LEU A 9 5.04 14.53 34.99
C LEU A 9 5.74 14.79 33.65
N SER A 10 5.66 16.02 33.12
CA SER A 10 6.34 16.40 31.87
C SER A 10 7.85 16.20 31.97
N THR A 11 8.48 16.76 33.02
CA THR A 11 9.93 16.67 33.22
C THR A 11 10.39 15.21 33.36
N ASN A 12 9.58 14.36 34.01
CA ASN A 12 9.89 12.94 34.13
C ASN A 12 9.78 12.19 32.79
N LEU A 13 8.79 12.50 31.94
CA LEU A 13 8.72 11.92 30.59
C LEU A 13 9.92 12.33 29.72
N ASP A 14 10.29 13.61 29.76
CA ASP A 14 11.41 14.15 28.99
C ASP A 14 12.75 13.51 29.40
N ASN A 15 12.92 13.24 30.70
CA ASN A 15 14.11 12.57 31.23
C ASN A 15 14.16 11.07 30.89
N ILE A 16 13.00 10.39 30.75
CA ILE A 16 12.93 8.98 30.36
C ILE A 16 13.23 8.79 28.86
N GLN A 17 12.92 9.79 28.02
CA GLN A 17 13.11 9.73 26.56
C GLN A 17 14.45 10.29 26.07
N LYS A 18 15.18 11.04 26.89
CA LYS A 18 16.37 11.80 26.46
C LYS A 18 17.52 10.96 25.88
N ASP A 19 17.65 9.69 26.28
CA ASP A 19 18.83 8.87 25.97
C ASP A 19 18.54 7.63 25.10
N LYS A 20 17.30 7.41 24.66
CA LYS A 20 17.00 6.33 23.71
C LYS A 20 16.86 6.91 22.30
N PRO A 21 17.80 6.66 21.37
CA PRO A 21 17.60 7.02 19.98
C PRO A 21 16.33 6.33 19.48
N ILE A 22 15.44 7.08 18.84
CA ILE A 22 14.26 6.54 18.14
C ILE A 22 14.79 5.67 17.01
N THR A 23 15.01 4.39 17.32
CA THR A 23 15.52 3.40 16.37
C THR A 23 14.32 2.89 15.60
N ILE A 24 13.99 3.54 14.48
CA ILE A 24 12.95 3.07 13.58
C ILE A 24 13.51 1.86 12.82
N ASN A 25 13.02 0.67 13.14
CA ASN A 25 13.43 -0.53 12.41
C ASN A 25 12.70 -0.60 11.05
N TYR A 26 13.39 -0.13 10.00
CA TYR A 26 12.91 -0.17 8.62
C TYR A 26 13.00 -1.57 7.96
N SER A 27 13.56 -2.59 8.64
CA SER A 27 13.77 -3.92 8.04
C SER A 27 12.46 -4.60 7.62
N ASN A 28 11.35 -4.25 8.27
CA ASN A 28 10.02 -4.77 7.95
C ASN A 28 9.26 -3.94 6.91
N GLN A 29 9.76 -2.76 6.52
CA GLN A 29 9.04 -1.85 5.63
C GLN A 29 8.91 -2.39 4.19
N TYR A 30 9.78 -3.33 3.81
CA TYR A 30 9.81 -3.92 2.47
C TYR A 30 9.78 -5.45 2.50
N LYS A 31 8.89 -6.05 3.31
CA LYS A 31 8.67 -7.49 3.21
C LYS A 31 8.23 -7.81 1.77
N LYS A 32 9.10 -8.49 1.02
CA LYS A 32 8.79 -8.89 -0.36
C LYS A 32 7.54 -9.77 -0.33
N ARG A 33 6.56 -9.41 -1.15
CA ARG A 33 5.37 -10.23 -1.38
C ARG A 33 5.80 -11.55 -2.00
N ASP A 34 5.45 -12.64 -1.35
CA ASP A 34 5.73 -13.99 -1.82
C ASP A 34 4.65 -14.46 -2.80
N SER A 35 4.77 -15.71 -3.26
CA SER A 35 3.84 -16.30 -4.20
C SER A 35 2.43 -16.50 -3.63
N SER A 36 2.28 -16.69 -2.31
CA SER A 36 0.97 -16.80 -1.65
C SER A 36 0.17 -15.53 -1.81
N TYR A 37 0.79 -14.39 -1.52
CA TYR A 37 0.14 -13.09 -1.66
C TYR A 37 -0.48 -12.88 -3.05
N TRP A 38 0.25 -13.26 -4.11
CA TRP A 38 -0.25 -13.12 -5.48
C TRP A 38 -1.34 -14.14 -5.83
N ARG A 39 -1.28 -15.35 -5.28
CA ARG A 39 -2.35 -16.37 -5.44
C ARG A 39 -3.64 -15.91 -4.79
N ASP A 40 -3.56 -15.32 -3.60
CA ASP A 40 -4.73 -14.85 -2.86
C ASP A 40 -5.46 -13.72 -3.60
N LEU A 41 -4.71 -12.87 -4.31
CA LEU A 41 -5.29 -11.82 -5.16
C LEU A 41 -5.81 -12.32 -6.51
N ALA A 42 -5.45 -13.53 -6.96
CA ALA A 42 -5.55 -13.91 -8.38
C ALA A 42 -6.98 -13.85 -8.96
N PHE A 43 -8.01 -14.03 -8.13
CA PHE A 43 -9.41 -14.14 -8.55
C PHE A 43 -10.30 -13.00 -8.05
N GLY A 44 -9.69 -11.84 -7.81
CA GLY A 44 -10.38 -10.67 -7.27
C GLY A 44 -10.48 -10.69 -5.75
N VAL A 45 -10.92 -9.57 -5.19
CA VAL A 45 -11.06 -9.37 -3.73
C VAL A 45 -12.40 -8.75 -3.39
N GLY A 46 -12.72 -8.73 -2.10
CA GLY A 46 -13.91 -8.11 -1.55
C GLY A 46 -13.87 -6.59 -1.56
N GLU A 47 -14.99 -5.97 -1.20
CA GLU A 47 -15.09 -4.51 -1.02
C GLU A 47 -14.05 -3.99 -0.01
N GLY A 48 -13.50 -2.79 -0.26
CA GLY A 48 -12.50 -2.14 0.58
C GLY A 48 -11.04 -2.42 0.18
N GLU A 49 -10.75 -3.56 -0.45
CA GLU A 49 -9.36 -3.94 -0.78
C GLU A 49 -9.00 -3.76 -2.27
N ARG A 50 -10.01 -3.66 -3.14
CA ARG A 50 -9.91 -3.68 -4.60
C ARG A 50 -8.87 -2.70 -5.17
N ASN A 51 -8.91 -1.44 -4.77
CA ASN A 51 -7.98 -0.41 -5.27
C ASN A 51 -6.52 -0.67 -4.88
N GLN A 52 -6.28 -1.10 -3.64
CA GLN A 52 -4.92 -1.39 -3.17
C GLN A 52 -4.36 -2.64 -3.85
N ALA A 53 -5.18 -3.66 -4.03
CA ALA A 53 -4.84 -4.87 -4.77
C ALA A 53 -4.57 -4.56 -6.26
N LEU A 54 -5.45 -3.80 -6.94
CA LEU A 54 -5.26 -3.39 -8.33
C LEU A 54 -3.97 -2.61 -8.53
N ALA A 55 -3.68 -1.66 -7.64
CA ALA A 55 -2.43 -0.90 -7.66
C ALA A 55 -1.20 -1.82 -7.51
N SER A 56 -1.29 -2.82 -6.62
CA SER A 56 -0.22 -3.78 -6.37
C SER A 56 0.04 -4.69 -7.56
N ILE A 57 -1.02 -5.21 -8.19
CA ILE A 57 -0.93 -6.06 -9.39
C ILE A 57 -0.38 -5.25 -10.57
N SER A 58 -0.88 -4.02 -10.78
CA SER A 58 -0.40 -3.11 -11.83
C SER A 58 1.10 -2.87 -11.70
N GLY A 59 1.56 -2.50 -10.51
CA GLY A 59 2.98 -2.24 -10.25
C GLY A 59 3.85 -3.49 -10.39
N TYR A 60 3.33 -4.67 -10.02
CA TYR A 60 4.03 -5.93 -10.18
C TYR A 60 4.27 -6.29 -11.64
N LEU A 61 3.24 -6.19 -12.48
CA LEU A 61 3.32 -6.53 -13.90
C LEU A 61 4.22 -5.54 -14.66
N LEU A 62 4.05 -4.23 -14.44
CA LEU A 62 4.88 -3.20 -15.06
C LEU A 62 6.37 -3.36 -14.71
N ARG A 63 6.69 -3.70 -13.45
CA ARG A 63 8.07 -3.96 -13.01
C ARG A 63 8.66 -5.24 -13.63
N ARG A 64 7.86 -6.08 -14.27
CA ARG A 64 8.29 -7.26 -15.03
C ARG A 64 8.27 -7.04 -16.55
N TYR A 65 8.23 -5.78 -16.98
CA TYR A 65 8.30 -5.38 -18.39
C TYR A 65 7.13 -5.90 -19.22
N VAL A 66 5.97 -6.09 -18.60
CA VAL A 66 4.72 -6.34 -19.35
C VAL A 66 4.26 -5.01 -19.95
N GLU A 67 3.95 -5.01 -21.25
CA GLU A 67 3.53 -3.80 -21.99
C GLU A 67 2.32 -3.12 -21.31
N PRO A 68 2.30 -1.77 -21.17
CA PRO A 68 1.27 -1.05 -20.42
C PRO A 68 -0.17 -1.34 -20.87
N GLU A 69 -0.40 -1.45 -22.17
CA GLU A 69 -1.72 -1.75 -22.75
C GLU A 69 -2.19 -3.16 -22.37
N LEU A 70 -1.27 -4.13 -22.35
CA LEU A 70 -1.57 -5.49 -21.91
C LEU A 70 -1.84 -5.53 -20.40
N VAL A 71 -1.05 -4.81 -19.60
CA VAL A 71 -1.31 -4.68 -18.15
C VAL A 71 -2.70 -4.09 -17.92
N TYR A 72 -3.05 -3.02 -18.63
CA TYR A 72 -4.36 -2.37 -18.51
C TYR A 72 -5.51 -3.35 -18.81
N GLY A 73 -5.41 -4.13 -19.90
CA GLY A 73 -6.39 -5.17 -20.22
C GLY A 73 -6.51 -6.22 -19.11
N LEU A 74 -5.38 -6.72 -18.60
CA LEU A 74 -5.33 -7.72 -17.53
C LEU A 74 -5.94 -7.21 -16.22
N VAL A 75 -5.58 -6.00 -15.77
CA VAL A 75 -6.10 -5.44 -14.52
C VAL A 75 -7.55 -5.01 -14.63
N THR A 76 -8.02 -4.68 -15.84
CA THR A 76 -9.44 -4.43 -16.10
C THR A 76 -10.25 -5.71 -15.93
N ALA A 77 -9.84 -6.80 -16.59
CA ALA A 77 -10.48 -8.10 -16.44
C ALA A 77 -10.47 -8.56 -14.97
N TRP A 78 -9.33 -8.39 -14.28
CA TRP A 78 -9.21 -8.67 -12.86
C TRP A 78 -10.16 -7.81 -12.01
N GLY A 79 -10.26 -6.50 -12.25
CA GLY A 79 -11.15 -5.61 -11.52
C GLY A 79 -12.63 -5.97 -11.67
N LYS A 80 -13.02 -6.51 -12.83
CA LYS A 80 -14.37 -7.06 -13.07
C LYS A 80 -14.63 -8.38 -12.37
N SER A 81 -13.59 -9.14 -12.00
CA SER A 81 -13.71 -10.37 -11.23
C SER A 81 -13.92 -10.15 -9.71
N CYS A 82 -13.65 -8.94 -9.21
CA CYS A 82 -13.88 -8.57 -7.81
C CYS A 82 -15.36 -8.61 -7.41
N ASN A 83 -15.63 -8.66 -6.10
CA ASN A 83 -16.98 -8.64 -5.56
C ASN A 83 -17.17 -7.55 -4.49
N PRO A 84 -17.86 -6.43 -4.79
CA PRO A 84 -18.53 -6.14 -6.05
C PRO A 84 -17.54 -5.87 -7.20
N PRO A 85 -17.96 -5.98 -8.48
CA PRO A 85 -17.13 -5.58 -9.61
C PRO A 85 -16.73 -4.11 -9.53
N MET A 86 -15.49 -3.80 -9.92
CA MET A 86 -15.03 -2.41 -10.00
C MET A 86 -15.63 -1.70 -11.21
N ASP A 87 -15.89 -0.40 -11.08
CA ASP A 87 -16.25 0.43 -12.22
C ASP A 87 -15.02 0.81 -13.06
N ASP A 88 -15.24 1.14 -14.34
CA ASP A 88 -14.14 1.44 -15.25
C ASP A 88 -13.38 2.71 -14.83
N SER A 89 -14.07 3.68 -14.24
CA SER A 89 -13.45 4.95 -13.82
C SER A 89 -12.48 4.76 -12.65
N GLU A 90 -12.80 3.86 -11.72
CA GLU A 90 -12.01 3.46 -10.56
C GLU A 90 -10.76 2.69 -11.01
N ILE A 91 -10.92 1.74 -11.93
CA ILE A 91 -9.82 1.01 -12.57
C ILE A 91 -8.89 1.99 -13.29
N ASN A 92 -9.44 2.86 -14.14
CA ASN A 92 -8.70 3.84 -14.94
C ASN A 92 -7.87 4.77 -14.06
N LYS A 93 -8.50 5.33 -13.01
CA LYS A 93 -7.84 6.25 -12.09
C LYS A 93 -6.68 5.59 -11.37
N THR A 94 -6.90 4.37 -10.87
CA THR A 94 -5.89 3.64 -10.11
C THR A 94 -4.73 3.20 -11.00
N PHE A 95 -5.02 2.61 -12.16
CA PHE A 95 -3.99 2.20 -13.12
C PHE A 95 -3.14 3.38 -13.59
N ASN A 96 -3.76 4.48 -14.02
CA ASN A 96 -3.04 5.67 -14.49
C ASN A 96 -2.14 6.29 -13.41
N SER A 97 -2.56 6.24 -12.13
CA SER A 97 -1.71 6.68 -11.01
C SER A 97 -0.44 5.84 -10.88
N ILE A 98 -0.56 4.52 -11.04
CA ILE A 98 0.58 3.60 -10.99
C ILE A 98 1.45 3.72 -12.24
N LEU A 99 0.86 3.81 -13.43
CA LEU A 99 1.60 3.99 -14.68
C LEU A 99 2.44 5.27 -14.65
N LYS A 100 1.85 6.39 -14.22
CA LYS A 100 2.57 7.66 -14.06
C LYS A 100 3.76 7.52 -13.10
N LYS A 101 3.58 6.84 -11.98
CA LYS A 101 4.69 6.57 -11.03
C LYS A 101 5.75 5.66 -11.65
N HIS A 102 5.35 4.66 -12.43
CA HIS A 102 6.26 3.74 -13.10
C HIS A 102 7.13 4.45 -14.15
N MET A 103 6.54 5.35 -14.94
CA MET A 103 7.25 6.12 -15.98
C MET A 103 8.21 7.18 -15.42
N ASN A 104 7.98 7.64 -14.19
CA ASN A 104 8.80 8.67 -13.53
C ASN A 104 9.95 8.08 -12.70
N ASN A 105 10.06 6.75 -12.58
CA ASN A 105 11.12 6.04 -11.88
C ASN A 105 12.19 5.56 -12.85
#